data_AF-A0A699XUN3-F1
#
_entry.id   AF-A0A699XUN3-F1
#
_cell.length_a   1.000
_cell.length_b   1.000
_cell.length_c   1.000
_cell.angle_alpha   90.00
_cell.angle_beta   90.00
_cell.angle_gamma   90.00
#
_symmetry.space_group_name_H-M   'P 1'
#
loop_
_entity.id
_entity.type
_entity.pdbx_description
1 polymer ?
#
loop_
_entity_poly.entity_id
_entity_poly.type
_entity_poly.pdbx_seq_one_letter_code
_entity_poly.pdbx_strand_id
1 'polypeptide(L)' 'MKGSDIGLQEKEAKLFNEWENFKFTEGEYIESYYHRFAKLMNDFKQNKDLPKNIASNLKFLNNLQPEWRRYVTIVHQTKD' A
#
# COMPACT_ATOMS: atom_id res chain seq x y z
N MET A 1 -8.51 -33.26 -4.56
CA MET A 1 -8.84 -31.89 -4.98
C MET A 1 -7.76 -30.95 -4.47
N LYS A 2 -7.06 -30.25 -5.37
CA LYS A 2 -6.11 -29.15 -5.08
C LYS A 2 -6.66 -27.76 -5.52
N GLY A 3 -7.94 -27.71 -5.91
CA GLY A 3 -8.52 -26.54 -6.57
C GLY A 3 -8.80 -25.34 -5.64
N SER A 4 -8.96 -25.57 -4.33
CA SER A 4 -9.14 -24.49 -3.35
C SER A 4 -7.88 -23.64 -3.18
N ASP A 5 -6.71 -24.28 -3.23
CA ASP A 5 -5.43 -23.65 -2.93
C ASP A 5 -4.95 -22.80 -4.11
N ILE A 6 -5.28 -23.22 -5.34
CA ILE A 6 -4.99 -22.47 -6.57
C ILE A 6 -5.72 -21.12 -6.54
N GLY A 7 -7.01 -21.12 -6.18
CA GLY A 7 -7.80 -19.89 -6.11
C GLY A 7 -7.37 -18.93 -5.00
N LEU A 8 -6.75 -19.42 -3.92
CA LEU A 8 -6.16 -18.59 -2.87
C LEU A 8 -4.83 -17.97 -3.33
N GLN A 9 -3.95 -18.80 -3.91
CA GLN A 9 -2.66 -18.34 -4.44
C GLN A 9 -2.82 -17.30 -5.56
N GLU A 10 -3.80 -17.45 -6.44
CA GLU A 10 -4.09 -16.45 -7.49
C GLU A 10 -4.55 -15.11 -6.90
N LYS A 11 -5.34 -15.13 -5.81
CA LYS A 11 -5.77 -13.91 -5.12
C LYS A 11 -4.60 -13.22 -4.44
N GLU A 12 -3.74 -13.96 -3.76
CA GLU A 12 -2.52 -13.45 -3.15
C GLU A 12 -1.58 -12.84 -4.20
N ALA A 13 -1.32 -13.57 -5.29
CA ALA A 13 -0.47 -13.09 -6.38
C ALA A 13 -0.99 -11.79 -7.00
N LYS A 14 -2.32 -11.68 -7.19
CA LYS A 14 -2.95 -10.45 -7.68
C LYS A 14 -2.77 -9.29 -6.72
N LEU A 15 -2.97 -9.52 -5.41
CA LEU A 15 -2.82 -8.49 -4.38
C LEU A 15 -1.36 -7.98 -4.29
N PHE A 16 -0.39 -8.88 -4.36
CA PHE A 16 1.03 -8.52 -4.43
C PHE A 16 1.38 -7.75 -5.70
N ASN A 17 0.83 -8.13 -6.85
CA ASN A 17 1.04 -7.38 -8.09
C ASN A 17 0.43 -5.97 -8.02
N GLU A 18 -0.75 -5.82 -7.43
CA GLU A 18 -1.35 -4.51 -7.18
C GLU A 18 -0.50 -3.65 -6.24
N TRP A 19 0.07 -4.25 -5.19
CA TRP A 19 0.99 -3.59 -4.28
C TRP A 19 2.29 -3.13 -4.92
N GLU A 20 2.91 -3.98 -5.73
CA GLU A 20 4.17 -3.66 -6.40
C GLU A 20 4.00 -2.52 -7.39
N ASN A 21 2.86 -2.49 -8.10
CA ASN A 21 2.53 -1.46 -9.06
C ASN A 21 1.77 -0.26 -8.45
N PHE A 22 1.54 -0.25 -7.13
CA PHE A 22 0.82 0.82 -6.47
C PHE A 22 1.62 2.11 -6.56
N LYS A 23 1.09 3.12 -7.24
CA LYS A 23 1.70 4.45 -7.35
C LYS A 23 0.64 5.52 -7.50
N PHE A 24 1.04 6.76 -7.22
CA PHE A 24 0.25 7.93 -7.52
C PHE A 24 0.12 8.10 -9.04
N THR A 25 -1.08 8.37 -9.54
CA THR A 25 -1.31 8.59 -10.98
C THR A 25 -1.37 10.08 -11.32
N GLU A 26 -0.96 10.46 -12.52
CA GLU A 26 -1.04 11.85 -12.97
C GLU A 26 -2.49 12.37 -12.92
N GLY A 27 -2.70 13.55 -12.33
CA GLY A 27 -4.03 14.13 -12.14
C GLY A 27 -4.84 13.54 -10.98
N GLU A 28 -4.30 12.58 -10.23
CA GLU A 28 -4.97 12.04 -9.04
C GLU A 28 -4.96 13.05 -7.89
N TYR A 29 -6.06 13.11 -7.14
CA TYR A 29 -6.12 13.85 -5.88
C TYR A 29 -5.59 13.00 -4.72
N ILE A 30 -4.92 13.64 -3.76
CA ILE A 30 -4.34 12.97 -2.59
C ILE A 30 -5.38 12.15 -1.80
N GLU A 31 -6.63 12.61 -1.74
CA GLU A 31 -7.74 11.90 -1.10
C GLU A 31 -8.08 10.60 -1.84
N SER A 32 -8.13 10.62 -3.18
CA SER A 32 -8.37 9.44 -4.00
C SER A 32 -7.23 8.42 -3.85
N TYR A 33 -5.99 8.90 -3.86
CA TYR A 33 -4.80 8.08 -3.63
C TYR A 33 -4.84 7.39 -2.25
N TYR A 34 -5.15 8.15 -1.19
CA TYR A 34 -5.29 7.61 0.16
C TYR A 34 -6.43 6.59 0.25
N HIS A 35 -7.57 6.85 -0.40
CA HIS A 35 -8.68 5.90 -0.42
C HIS A 35 -8.30 4.56 -1.07
N ARG A 36 -7.60 4.58 -2.22
CA ARG A 36 -7.09 3.35 -2.86
C ARG A 36 -6.09 2.62 -1.98
N PHE A 37 -5.19 3.34 -1.33
CA PHE A 37 -4.21 2.75 -0.42
C PHE A 37 -4.89 2.10 0.79
N ALA A 38 -5.85 2.78 1.41
CA ALA A 38 -6.61 2.26 2.55
C ALA A 38 -7.39 0.98 2.18
N LYS A 39 -7.97 0.94 0.98
CA LYS A 39 -8.62 -0.26 0.44
C LYS A 39 -7.63 -1.42 0.31
N LEU A 40 -6.49 -1.19 -0.34
CA LEU A 40 -5.44 -2.20 -0.51
C LEU A 40 -4.95 -2.76 0.84
N MET A 41 -4.75 -1.90 1.84
CA MET A 41 -4.37 -2.32 3.19
C MET A 41 -5.46 -3.15 3.90
N ASN A 42 -6.73 -2.85 3.67
CA ASN A 42 -7.83 -3.65 4.20
C ASN A 42 -7.90 -5.03 3.53
N ASP A 43 -7.59 -5.13 2.23
CA ASP A 43 -7.52 -6.40 1.51
C ASP A 43 -6.37 -7.26 2.07
N PHE A 44 -5.20 -6.68 2.38
CA PHE A 44 -4.13 -7.39 3.10
C PHE A 44 -4.57 -7.87 4.50
N LYS A 45 -5.36 -7.08 5.25
CA LYS A 45 -5.88 -7.49 6.58
C LYS A 45 -6.75 -8.74 6.50
N GLN A 46 -7.59 -8.82 5.47
CA GLN A 46 -8.50 -9.95 5.28
C GLN A 46 -7.76 -11.22 4.86
N ASN A 47 -6.61 -11.09 4.20
CA ASN A 47 -5.79 -12.22 3.74
C ASN A 47 -4.67 -12.62 4.73
N LYS A 48 -4.67 -12.09 5.97
CA LYS A 48 -3.68 -12.35 7.05
C LYS A 48 -2.21 -11.97 6.76
N ASP A 49 -1.87 -11.52 5.56
CA ASP A 49 -0.51 -11.14 5.17
C ASP A 49 -0.28 -9.62 5.21
N LEU A 50 -0.28 -9.01 6.40
CA LEU A 50 0.04 -7.58 6.48
C LEU A 50 1.53 -7.30 6.32
N PRO A 51 1.93 -6.36 5.44
CA PRO A 51 3.19 -5.66 5.62
C PRO A 51 3.16 -4.95 6.98
N LYS A 52 4.29 -4.94 7.70
CA LYS A 52 4.41 -4.19 8.97
C LYS A 52 3.96 -2.74 8.73
N ASN A 53 3.24 -2.15 9.69
CA ASN A 53 2.70 -0.77 9.60
C ASN A 53 3.74 0.25 9.08
N ILE A 54 4.99 0.14 9.54
CA ILE A 54 6.11 0.98 9.06
C ILE A 54 6.41 0.79 7.57
N ALA A 55 6.45 -0.46 7.08
CA ALA A 55 6.69 -0.74 5.66
C ALA A 55 5.56 -0.20 4.78
N SER A 56 4.32 -0.27 5.25
CA SER A 56 3.17 0.28 4.54
C SER A 56 3.19 1.80 4.46
N ASN A 57 3.50 2.47 5.56
CA ASN A 57 3.61 3.93 5.57
C ASN A 57 4.76 4.40 4.67
N LEU A 58 5.90 3.70 4.68
CA LEU A 58 7.02 4.00 3.78
C LEU A 58 6.63 3.79 2.31
N LYS A 59 5.94 2.70 1.96
CA LYS A 59 5.46 2.47 0.59
C LYS A 59 4.51 3.59 0.14
N PHE A 60 3.56 4.00 0.99
CA PHE A 60 2.64 5.10 0.71
C PHE A 60 3.39 6.40 0.38
N LEU A 61 4.33 6.79 1.25
CA LEU A 61 5.09 8.03 1.13
C LEU A 61 6.05 8.02 -0.07
N ASN A 62 6.73 6.89 -0.31
CA ASN A 62 7.68 6.76 -1.42
C ASN A 62 7.01 6.87 -2.79
N ASN A 63 5.74 6.52 -2.87
CA ASN A 63 4.95 6.52 -4.10
C ASN A 63 4.21 7.83 -4.38
N LEU A 64 4.31 8.82 -3.48
CA LEU A 64 3.86 10.19 -3.74
C LEU A 64 4.75 10.85 -4.79
N GLN A 65 4.16 11.71 -5.63
CA GLN A 65 4.92 12.49 -6.60
C GLN A 65 5.92 13.43 -5.88
N PRO A 66 7.05 13.79 -6.51
CA PRO A 66 8.08 14.63 -5.90
C PRO A 66 7.56 15.95 -5.31
N GLU A 67 6.54 16.54 -5.92
CA GLU A 67 5.88 17.79 -5.52
C GLU A 67 5.15 17.66 -4.19
N TRP A 68 4.75 16.44 -3.81
CA TRP A 68 4.10 16.15 -2.53
C TRP A 68 5.12 15.77 -1.45
N ARG A 69 6.28 15.21 -1.83
CA ARG A 69 7.35 14.85 -0.88
C ARG A 69 7.87 16.07 -0.10
N ARG A 70 7.87 17.26 -0.69
CA ARG A 70 8.26 18.51 0.00
C ARG A 70 7.32 18.93 1.15
N TYR A 71 6.08 18.44 1.14
CA TYR A 71 5.10 18.70 2.20
C TYR A 71 5.08 17.58 3.25
N VAL A 72 5.79 16.47 3.02
CA VAL A 72 5.98 15.42 4.02
C VAL A 72 7.04 15.90 5.00
N THR A 73 6.60 16.53 6.09
CA THR A 73 7.49 16.82 7.23
C THR A 73 7.89 15.49 7.85
N ILE A 74 9.19 15.18 7.81
CA ILE A 74 9.76 14.06 8.55
C ILE A 74 9.56 14.35 10.05
N VAL A 75 8.52 13.79 10.67
CA VAL A 75 8.37 13.77 12.12
C VAL A 75 9.34 12.72 12.66
N HIS A 76 10.61 13.08 12.74
CA HIS A 76 11.55 12.41 13.65
C HIS A 76 11.25 12.94 15.06
N GLN A 77 10.34 12.28 15.77
CA GLN A 77 10.36 12.34 17.22
C GLN A 77 11.36 11.29 17.70
N THR A 78 12.63 11.67 17.77
CA THR A 78 13.50 11.10 18.79
C THR A 78 12.93 11.55 20.13
N LYS A 79 12.29 10.63 20.84
CA LYS A 79 12.23 10.70 22.29
C LYS A 79 12.68 9.34 22.81
N ASP A 80 13.69 9.43 23.66
CA ASP A 80 14.42 8.37 24.35
C ASP A 80 13.53 7.29 24.98
#